data_AF-A0A9N9H888-F1
#
_entry.id   AF-A0A9N9H888-F1
#
_cell.length_a   1.000
_cell.length_b   1.000
_cell.length_c   1.000
_cell.angle_alpha   90.00
_cell.angle_beta   90.00
_cell.angle_gamma   90.00
#
_symmetry.space_group_name_H-M   'P 1'
#
loop_
_entity.id
_entity.type
_entity.pdbx_description
1 polymer ?
#
loop_
_entity_poly.entity_id
_entity_poly.type
_entity_poly.pdbx_seq_one_letter_code
_entity_poly.pdbx_strand_id
1 'polypeptide(L)' 'MRRTFLLVSDIHYRLDNIIKLQNWLVQKDRLKEIDYIIASGDLANADYLTPTTEKDVQEFREVISALQNFGRPLYYIP' A
#
# COMPACT_ATOMS: atom_id res chain seq x y z
N MET A 1 -11.24 20.44 -11.04
CA MET A 1 -11.11 19.03 -11.49
C MET A 1 -11.25 18.14 -10.27
N ARG A 2 -12.07 17.08 -10.35
CA ARG A 2 -12.21 16.11 -9.26
C ARG A 2 -11.02 15.16 -9.28
N ARG A 3 -10.45 14.86 -8.10
CA ARG A 3 -9.41 13.85 -7.92
C ARG A 3 -9.94 12.75 -7.01
N THR A 4 -9.55 11.51 -7.27
CA THR A 4 -9.89 10.35 -6.45
C THR A 4 -8.62 9.73 -5.90
N PHE A 5 -8.63 9.46 -4.61
CA PHE A 5 -7.49 8.90 -3.89
C PHE A 5 -7.86 7.52 -3.37
N LEU A 6 -6.94 6.56 -3.48
CA LEU A 6 -6.99 5.32 -2.72
C LEU A 6 -6.13 5.51 -1.47
N LEU A 7 -6.77 5.51 -0.30
CA LEU A 7 -6.09 5.50 0.99
C LEU A 7 -5.97 4.07 1.50
N VAL A 8 -4.75 3.65 1.84
CA VAL A 8 -4.46 2.36 2.48
C VAL A 8 -3.67 2.59 3.76
N SER A 9 -3.96 1.82 4.79
CA SER A 9 -3.36 1.94 6.13
C SER A 9 -3.41 0.59 6.84
N ASP A 10 -2.63 0.43 7.90
CA ASP A 10 -2.62 -0.76 8.77
C ASP A 10 -2.50 -2.08 8.00
N ILE A 11 -1.56 -2.11 7.04
CA ILE A 11 -1.38 -3.27 6.16
C ILE A 11 -0.68 -4.43 6.88
N HIS A 12 0.23 -4.15 7.83
CA HIS A 12 0.97 -5.15 8.60
C HIS A 12 1.49 -6.32 7.74
N TYR A 13 2.18 -5.99 6.64
CA TYR A 13 2.77 -6.92 5.68
C TYR A 13 1.78 -7.96 5.07
N ARG A 14 0.47 -7.67 5.07
CA ARG A 14 -0.55 -8.50 4.42
C ARG A 14 -0.57 -8.30 2.90
N LEU A 15 0.48 -8.75 2.22
CA LEU A 15 0.64 -8.64 0.76
C LEU A 15 -0.53 -9.27 -0.02
N ASP A 16 -1.09 -10.37 0.50
CA ASP A 16 -2.22 -11.05 -0.12
C ASP A 16 -3.47 -10.16 -0.19
N ASN A 17 -3.68 -9.30 0.81
CA ASN A 17 -4.79 -8.33 0.82
C ASN A 17 -4.58 -7.22 -0.22
N ILE A 18 -3.34 -6.77 -0.43
CA ILE A 18 -3.01 -5.78 -1.47
C ILE A 18 -3.32 -6.35 -2.86
N ILE A 19 -2.93 -7.60 -3.11
CA ILE A 19 -3.20 -8.29 -4.39
C ILE A 19 -4.71 -8.48 -4.60
N LYS A 20 -5.43 -8.92 -3.56
CA LYS A 20 -6.90 -9.05 -3.61
C LYS A 20 -7.58 -7.71 -3.91
N LEU A 21 -7.12 -6.62 -3.29
CA LEU A 21 -7.62 -5.27 -3.54
C LEU A 21 -7.37 -4.83 -4.98
N GLN A 22 -6.16 -5.02 -5.50
CA GLN A 22 -5.83 -4.69 -6.89
C GLN A 22 -6.74 -5.43 -7.86
N ASN A 23 -6.86 -6.75 -7.70
CA ASN A 23 -7.70 -7.60 -8.54
C ASN A 23 -9.17 -7.15 -8.48
N TRP A 24 -9.67 -6.83 -7.29
CA TRP A 24 -11.03 -6.32 -7.13
C TRP A 24 -11.24 -4.98 -7.85
N LEU A 25 -10.30 -4.04 -7.73
CA LEU A 25 -10.37 -2.74 -8.42
C LEU A 25 -10.33 -2.88 -9.94
N VAL A 26 -9.54 -3.82 -10.47
CA VAL A 26 -9.50 -4.15 -11.90
C VAL A 26 -10.81 -4.79 -12.34
N GLN A 27 -11.31 -5.78 -11.62
CA GLN A 27 -12.57 -6.46 -11.92
C GLN A 27 -13.78 -5.53 -11.90
N LYS A 28 -13.75 -4.48 -11.06
CA LYS A 28 -14.79 -3.46 -11.00
C LYS A 28 -14.57 -2.31 -11.97
N ASP A 29 -13.50 -2.34 -12.77
CA ASP A 29 -13.11 -1.26 -13.69
C ASP A 29 -12.95 0.10 -12.96
N ARG A 30 -12.51 0.06 -11.70
CA ARG A 30 -12.35 1.24 -10.81
C ARG A 30 -10.91 1.69 -10.67
N LEU A 31 -9.94 0.85 -11.02
CA LEU A 31 -8.52 1.23 -10.95
C LEU A 31 -8.20 2.45 -11.84
N LYS A 32 -8.96 2.65 -12.92
CA LYS A 32 -8.86 3.82 -13.81
C LYS A 32 -9.34 5.13 -13.20
N GLU A 33 -10.17 5.06 -12.16
CA GLU A 33 -10.76 6.23 -11.50
C GLU A 33 -9.83 6.81 -10.44
N ILE A 34 -8.83 6.04 -9.98
CA ILE A 34 -7.88 6.44 -8.94
C ILE A 34 -6.76 7.25 -9.59
N ASP A 35 -6.58 8.48 -9.12
CA ASP A 35 -5.48 9.35 -9.55
C ASP A 35 -4.20 9.07 -8.74
N TYR A 36 -4.34 8.78 -7.45
CA TYR A 36 -3.23 8.69 -6.50
C TYR A 36 -3.48 7.61 -5.43
N ILE A 37 -2.41 7.00 -4.94
CA ILE A 37 -2.42 6.11 -3.78
C ILE A 37 -1.71 6.82 -2.63
N ILE A 38 -2.32 6.80 -1.46
CA ILE A 38 -1.73 7.26 -0.21
C ILE A 38 -1.66 6.05 0.71
N ALA A 39 -0.46 5.63 1.06
CA ALA A 39 -0.21 4.63 2.08
C ALA A 39 0.15 5.34 3.39
N SER A 40 -0.48 4.97 4.50
CA SER A 40 -0.33 5.66 5.77
C SER A 40 -0.18 4.68 6.92
N GLY A 41 0.92 4.77 7.67
CA GLY A 41 1.15 3.96 8.87
C GLY A 41 1.33 2.46 8.59
N ASP A 42 1.98 1.78 9.54
CA ASP A 42 1.91 0.34 9.79
C ASP A 42 1.87 -0.57 8.55
N LEU A 43 2.84 -0.35 7.64
CA LEU A 43 2.98 -1.17 6.43
C LEU A 43 3.73 -2.49 6.69
N ALA A 44 4.73 -2.47 7.57
CA ALA A 44 5.45 -3.66 8.03
C ALA A 44 4.88 -4.17 9.37
N ASN A 45 5.32 -5.35 9.82
CA ASN A 45 5.01 -5.86 11.17
C ASN A 45 5.90 -5.25 12.27
N ALA A 46 6.57 -4.13 11.97
CA ALA A 46 7.49 -3.50 12.90
C ALA A 46 6.75 -3.08 14.18
N ASP A 47 7.35 -3.38 15.34
CA ASP A 47 6.87 -2.88 16.62
C ASP A 47 7.61 -1.58 16.94
N TYR A 48 6.85 -0.51 17.21
CA TYR A 48 7.38 0.81 17.57
C TYR A 48 8.18 0.81 18.88
N LEU A 49 8.04 -0.23 19.70
CA LEU A 49 8.80 -0.41 20.94
C LEU A 49 10.19 -1.01 20.71
N THR A 50 10.46 -1.56 19.51
CA THR A 50 11.71 -2.25 19.19
C THR A 50 12.48 -1.55 18.07
N PRO A 51 13.82 -1.64 18.05
CA PRO A 51 14.58 -1.11 16.93
C PRO A 51 14.18 -1.77 15.61
N THR A 52 14.06 -0.97 14.54
CA THR A 52 13.79 -1.46 13.20
C THR A 52 14.83 -2.49 12.76
N THR A 53 14.36 -3.64 12.29
CA THR A 53 15.21 -4.74 11.82
C THR A 53 15.32 -4.74 10.29
N GLU A 54 16.28 -5.49 9.75
CA GLU A 54 16.39 -5.70 8.30
C GLU A 54 15.14 -6.37 7.72
N LYS A 55 14.48 -7.23 8.51
CA LYS A 55 13.21 -7.85 8.16
C LYS A 55 12.13 -6.77 7.96
N ASP A 56 12.00 -5.83 8.88
CA ASP A 56 10.99 -4.76 8.80
C ASP A 56 11.19 -3.90 7.55
N VAL A 57 12.45 -3.58 7.23
CA VAL A 57 12.81 -2.84 6.02
C VAL A 57 12.46 -3.63 4.77
N GLN A 58 12.69 -4.94 4.77
CA GLN A 58 12.32 -5.81 3.64
C GLN A 58 10.80 -5.89 3.48
N GLU A 59 10.06 -6.12 4.56
CA GLU A 59 8.59 -6.14 4.55
C GLU A 59 8.01 -4.82 4.02
N PHE A 60 8.54 -3.68 4.48
CA PHE A 60 8.15 -2.36 3.99
C PHE A 60 8.37 -2.22 2.48
N ARG A 61 9.56 -2.60 1.98
CA ARG A 61 9.88 -2.54 0.54
C ARG A 61 8.94 -3.39 -0.30
N GLU A 62 8.59 -4.57 0.17
CA GLU A 62 7.67 -5.46 -0.53
C GLU A 62 6.24 -4.88 -0.59
N VAL A 63 5.77 -4.28 0.50
CA VAL A 63 4.47 -3.60 0.52
C VAL A 63 4.45 -2.40 -0.42
N ILE A 64 5.50 -1.57 -0.40
CA ILE A 64 5.62 -0.42 -1.31
C ILE A 64 5.64 -0.89 -2.77
N SER A 65 6.42 -1.92 -3.09
CA SER A 65 6.48 -2.51 -4.43
C SER A 65 5.11 -3.04 -4.88
N ALA A 66 4.39 -3.74 -4.00
CA ALA A 66 3.05 -4.24 -4.28
C ALA A 66 2.05 -3.12 -4.56
N LEU A 67 2.11 -2.00 -3.83
CA LEU A 67 1.27 -0.83 -4.07
C LEU A 67 1.65 -0.09 -5.36
N GLN A 68 2.95 0.00 -5.68
CA GLN A 68 3.42 0.59 -6.94
C GLN A 68 2.90 -0.17 -8.18
N ASN A 69 2.69 -1.48 -8.06
CA ASN A 69 2.14 -2.31 -9.15
C ASN A 69 0.71 -1.93 -9.57
N PHE A 70 0.01 -1.07 -8.81
CA PHE A 70 -1.27 -0.50 -9.23
C PHE A 70 -1.11 0.49 -10.40
N GLY A 71 0.12 0.93 -10.70
CA GLY A 71 0.41 1.85 -11.81
C GLY A 71 -0.08 3.28 -11.54
N ARG A 72 -0.22 3.67 -10.27
CA ARG A 72 -0.62 5.01 -9.83
C ARG A 72 0.50 5.64 -9.00
N PRO A 73 0.66 6.98 -9.04
CA PRO A 73 1.60 7.65 -8.15
C PRO A 73 1.26 7.32 -6.69
N LEU A 74 2.29 6.93 -5.93
CA LEU A 74 2.21 6.48 -4.54
C LEU A 74 2.91 7.48 -3.63
N TYR A 75 2.22 7.89 -2.57
CA TYR A 75 2.78 8.67 -1.47
C TYR A 75 2.71 7.84 -0.20
N TYR A 76 3.73 7.94 0.65
CA TYR A 76 3.78 7.28 1.94
C TYR A 76 3.83 8.31 3.07
N ILE A 77 3.00 8.09 4.08
CA ILE A 77 2.99 8.81 5.35
C ILE A 77 3.39 7.80 6.43
N PRO A 78 4.52 8.00 7.12
CA PRO A 78 4.96 7.12 8.18
C PRO A 78 4.02 7.12 9.38
#